data_AF-A0A9P5W2P8-F1
#
_entry.id   AF-A0A9P5W2P8-F1
#
_cell.length_a   1.000
_cell.length_b   1.000
_cell.length_c   1.000
_cell.angle_alpha   90.00
_cell.angle_beta   90.00
_cell.angle_gamma   90.00
#
_symmetry.space_group_name_H-M   'P 1'
#
loop_
_entity.id
_entity.type
_entity.pdbx_description
1 polymer ?
#
loop_
_entity_poly.entity_id
_entity_poly.type
_entity_poly.pdbx_seq_one_letter_code
_entity_poly.pdbx_strand_id
1 'polypeptide(L)'
;MSGAGNSKGNKDNKGSKDNKDKALDIQNAILASQIEKELKNAPPAVQDQLRSLLQQMALGGGGAAAAGPSSSGKEPKSMDDHKFWRTQPVVKHDEIVEEDGAIEPDVPLDQVRATPYPLPREFEWSLIDIQDDKEIKELYELLTMNYVEDDDAMFRFDYSADFLKWALLPPGWKKSWHIGVRVTSNKKLVAFISGIPQDLRVHDTIKRMVDINFLCVHKKLRSKRLAPVLIKEVTRRTHLEGIFQAVYTAGVVLPKPVATCRYFHRSLNPKKLVETGFSHLARNMTMARLIKLYKLRAETSTPGLRPLEEKDVTAVTHLLNKYMSHFDLAPHFEEADVRHWLITRPGVVWGYVVENPESKEITDFFSFYSLPSTVINNPTHSTLNAAYSFYYAIQTPDETLSTITDEAERKIARDSAIKDRLVSLMQDALILARRNGFDVFNALNLMDNSLFTEDLKFGPGDGYLHFYLYNWRCRAIQSEKVGLVML
;
A
#
# COMPACT_ATOMS: atom_id res chain seq x y z
N MET A 1 57.82 -13.51 38.79
CA MET A 1 57.76 -12.04 38.97
C MET A 1 57.01 -11.48 37.77
N SER A 2 55.69 -11.24 37.93
CA SER A 2 55.02 -9.91 37.89
C SER A 2 54.99 -9.28 36.49
N GLY A 3 53.86 -8.89 35.87
CA GLY A 3 52.45 -8.84 36.24
C GLY A 3 51.65 -8.06 35.17
N ALA A 4 50.32 -8.27 35.18
CA ALA A 4 49.21 -7.38 34.76
C ALA A 4 49.17 -6.74 33.34
N GLY A 5 48.05 -6.97 32.65
CA GLY A 5 47.69 -6.28 31.41
C GLY A 5 46.85 -5.01 31.59
N ASN A 6 46.53 -4.33 30.48
CA ASN A 6 45.20 -3.72 30.29
C ASN A 6 44.93 -3.33 28.83
N SER A 7 43.67 -3.51 28.42
CA SER A 7 43.09 -3.04 27.15
C SER A 7 42.52 -1.63 27.31
N LYS A 8 42.54 -0.78 26.27
CA LYS A 8 41.60 0.34 26.12
C LYS A 8 41.13 0.46 24.67
N GLY A 9 39.81 0.50 24.53
CA GLY A 9 39.08 0.49 23.28
C GLY A 9 38.75 1.87 22.72
N ASN A 10 38.32 1.82 21.47
CA ASN A 10 37.84 2.89 20.62
C ASN A 10 36.34 3.11 20.86
N LYS A 11 35.97 4.25 21.45
CA LYS A 11 34.62 4.81 21.45
C LYS A 11 34.76 6.21 20.90
N ASP A 12 34.15 6.49 19.75
CA ASP A 12 33.53 7.78 19.39
C ASP A 12 33.04 7.74 17.93
N ASN A 13 31.82 7.21 17.71
CA ASN A 13 31.00 7.61 16.55
C ASN A 13 29.50 7.25 16.65
N LYS A 14 28.96 7.01 17.85
CA LYS A 14 27.52 6.73 18.07
C LYS A 14 26.69 7.96 18.49
N GLY A 15 27.32 9.07 18.89
CA GLY A 15 26.63 10.25 19.43
C GLY A 15 26.09 11.24 18.40
N SER A 16 26.46 11.13 17.12
CA SER A 16 26.09 12.14 16.10
C SER A 16 24.73 11.87 15.43
N LYS A 17 24.32 10.60 15.31
CA LYS A 17 23.04 10.21 14.66
C LYS A 17 21.84 10.37 15.61
N ASP A 18 21.97 9.87 16.84
CA ASP A 18 20.94 9.99 17.89
C ASP A 18 20.61 11.45 18.26
N ASN A 19 21.58 12.37 18.12
CA ASN A 19 21.34 13.80 18.35
C ASN A 19 20.68 14.49 17.14
N LYS A 20 20.86 14.00 15.92
CA LYS A 20 20.17 14.52 14.73
C LYS A 20 18.71 14.08 14.71
N ASP A 21 18.43 12.84 15.08
CA ASP A 21 17.07 12.30 15.12
C ASP A 21 16.25 12.94 16.26
N LYS A 22 16.84 13.12 17.45
CA LYS A 22 16.22 13.90 18.54
C LYS A 22 16.05 15.38 18.21
N ALA A 23 16.98 15.99 17.48
CA ALA A 23 16.86 17.37 17.03
C ALA A 23 15.71 17.51 16.01
N LEU A 24 15.54 16.54 15.11
CA LEU A 24 14.43 16.50 14.16
C LEU A 24 13.08 16.34 14.87
N ASP A 25 12.99 15.47 15.88
CA ASP A 25 11.78 15.27 16.69
C ASP A 25 11.39 16.51 17.50
N ILE A 26 12.36 17.19 18.11
CA ILE A 26 12.14 18.45 18.83
C ILE A 26 11.73 19.55 17.85
N GLN A 27 12.35 19.61 16.67
CA GLN A 27 12.02 20.59 15.63
C GLN A 27 10.62 20.36 15.06
N ASN A 28 10.19 19.10 14.91
CA ASN A 28 8.84 18.71 14.49
C ASN A 28 7.79 19.03 15.58
N ALA A 29 8.10 18.83 16.85
CA ALA A 29 7.23 19.20 17.98
C ALA A 29 7.08 20.73 18.12
N ILE A 30 8.17 21.47 17.92
CA ILE A 30 8.17 22.95 17.91
C ILE A 30 7.37 23.47 16.70
N LEU A 31 7.54 22.87 15.52
CA LEU A 31 6.79 23.25 14.32
C LEU A 31 5.29 22.96 14.49
N ALA A 32 4.92 21.81 15.06
CA ALA A 32 3.52 21.49 15.38
C ALA A 32 2.90 22.49 16.37
N SER A 33 3.67 22.87 17.41
CA SER A 33 3.28 23.91 18.37
C SER A 33 3.15 25.29 17.72
N GLN A 34 4.07 25.67 16.83
CA GLN A 34 4.04 26.92 16.08
C GLN A 34 2.86 26.98 15.13
N ILE A 35 2.56 25.90 14.42
CA ILE A 35 1.38 25.77 13.55
C ILE A 35 0.09 25.93 14.36
N GLU A 36 -0.01 25.35 15.57
CA GLU A 36 -1.16 25.56 16.44
C GLU A 36 -1.28 27.00 16.94
N LYS A 37 -0.14 27.64 17.21
CA LYS A 37 -0.08 29.05 17.62
C LYS A 37 -0.47 29.98 16.47
N GLU A 38 -0.05 29.71 15.25
CA GLU A 38 -0.39 30.47 14.04
C GLU A 38 -1.86 30.29 13.65
N LEU A 39 -2.43 29.08 13.78
CA LEU A 39 -3.87 28.87 13.61
C LEU A 39 -4.71 29.56 14.69
N LYS A 40 -4.21 29.68 15.92
CA LYS A 40 -4.86 30.43 17.02
C LYS A 40 -4.67 31.95 16.91
N ASN A 41 -3.61 32.40 16.25
CA ASN A 41 -3.28 33.82 16.06
C ASN A 41 -3.85 34.41 14.75
N ALA A 42 -4.49 33.60 13.91
CA ALA A 42 -5.27 34.11 12.79
C ALA A 42 -6.35 35.08 13.32
N PRO A 43 -6.64 36.21 12.63
CA PRO A 43 -7.62 37.18 13.09
C PRO A 43 -8.96 36.49 13.44
N PRO A 44 -9.64 36.87 14.54
CA PRO A 44 -10.89 36.24 14.97
C PRO A 44 -11.93 36.13 13.84
N ALA A 45 -11.99 37.14 12.97
CA ALA A 45 -12.85 37.15 11.78
C ALA A 45 -12.56 36.01 10.78
N VAL A 46 -11.30 35.58 10.64
CA VAL A 46 -10.89 34.47 9.76
C VAL A 46 -11.22 33.13 10.40
N GLN A 47 -11.06 33.01 11.73
CA GLN A 47 -11.44 31.80 12.46
C GLN A 47 -12.96 31.61 12.48
N ASP A 48 -13.71 32.70 12.64
CA ASP A 48 -15.17 32.69 12.68
C ASP A 48 -15.79 32.53 11.28
N GLN A 49 -15.21 33.13 10.24
CA GLN A 49 -15.60 32.83 8.85
C GLN A 49 -15.31 31.37 8.48
N LEU A 50 -14.15 30.83 8.85
CA LEU A 50 -13.82 29.44 8.59
C LEU A 50 -14.77 28.52 9.36
N ARG A 51 -15.08 28.79 10.63
CA ARG A 51 -16.07 28.02 11.41
C ARG A 51 -17.47 28.10 10.82
N SER A 52 -17.94 29.28 10.44
CA SER A 52 -19.23 29.52 9.80
C SER A 52 -19.36 28.78 8.46
N LEU A 53 -18.34 28.88 7.60
CA LEU A 53 -18.27 28.20 6.31
C LEU A 53 -18.24 26.68 6.50
N LEU A 54 -17.46 26.18 7.46
CA LEU A 54 -17.39 24.77 7.83
C LEU A 54 -18.70 24.25 8.47
N GLN A 55 -19.52 25.11 9.06
CA GLN A 55 -20.85 24.79 9.57
C GLN A 55 -21.87 24.71 8.43
N GLN A 56 -21.81 25.63 7.46
CA GLN A 56 -22.63 25.58 6.24
C GLN A 56 -22.30 24.34 5.38
N MET A 57 -21.03 23.95 5.29
CA MET A 57 -20.61 22.72 4.59
C MET A 57 -20.97 21.42 5.33
N ALA A 58 -21.25 21.49 6.65
CA ALA A 58 -21.64 20.34 7.47
C ALA A 58 -23.15 20.06 7.45
N LEU A 59 -24.00 21.04 7.09
CA LEU A 59 -25.47 20.94 7.15
C LEU A 59 -26.10 20.13 6.00
N GLY A 60 -25.32 19.64 5.04
CA GLY A 60 -25.72 18.58 4.11
C GLY A 60 -24.97 17.29 4.49
N GLY A 61 -25.60 16.34 5.19
CA GLY A 61 -24.88 15.26 5.91
C GLY A 61 -24.20 14.16 5.07
N GLY A 62 -23.15 13.54 5.63
CA GLY A 62 -22.63 12.20 5.30
C GLY A 62 -21.31 12.16 4.49
N GLY A 63 -20.15 12.16 5.16
CA GLY A 63 -18.83 11.97 4.54
C GLY A 63 -18.08 10.79 5.15
N ALA A 64 -17.82 9.75 4.34
CA ALA A 64 -17.00 8.59 4.68
C ALA A 64 -15.75 8.62 3.79
N ALA A 65 -14.76 9.40 4.19
CA ALA A 65 -13.45 9.42 3.55
C ALA A 65 -12.44 9.87 4.61
N ALA A 66 -11.42 9.04 4.82
CA ALA A 66 -10.53 8.99 5.98
C ALA A 66 -11.12 8.22 7.18
N ALA A 67 -11.25 6.90 7.03
CA ALA A 67 -11.09 5.98 8.14
C ALA A 67 -9.89 5.08 7.82
N GLY A 68 -9.05 4.79 8.82
CA GLY A 68 -8.06 3.73 8.72
C GLY A 68 -8.75 2.37 8.52
N PRO A 69 -8.01 1.26 8.54
CA PRO A 69 -8.62 -0.06 8.58
C PRO A 69 -9.46 -0.15 9.85
N SER A 70 -10.78 0.07 9.73
CA SER A 70 -11.70 -0.12 10.83
C SER A 70 -11.94 -1.61 10.96
N SER A 71 -11.41 -2.20 12.03
CA SER A 71 -11.92 -3.47 12.55
C SER A 71 -13.34 -3.25 13.08
N SER A 72 -14.14 -4.32 13.06
CA SER A 72 -15.53 -4.41 13.54
C SER A 72 -16.65 -3.97 12.57
N GLY A 73 -17.25 -4.96 11.90
CA GLY A 73 -18.65 -5.35 12.16
C GLY A 73 -19.79 -4.35 11.96
N LYS A 74 -19.55 -3.15 11.39
CA LYS A 74 -20.64 -2.25 10.99
C LYS A 74 -21.24 -2.75 9.69
N GLU A 75 -22.55 -2.99 9.70
CA GLU A 75 -23.31 -3.33 8.50
C GLU A 75 -22.96 -2.37 7.36
N PRO A 76 -22.79 -2.87 6.13
CA PRO A 76 -22.56 -2.01 4.97
C PRO A 76 -23.70 -0.99 4.88
N LYS A 77 -23.34 0.29 4.83
CA LYS A 77 -24.33 1.36 4.68
C LYS A 77 -25.09 1.13 3.38
N SER A 78 -26.41 1.38 3.39
CA SER A 78 -27.22 1.30 2.18
C SER A 78 -26.68 2.27 1.12
N MET A 79 -26.91 1.96 -0.17
CA MET A 79 -26.60 2.89 -1.27
C MET A 79 -27.19 4.29 -1.03
N ASP A 80 -28.36 4.36 -0.41
CA ASP A 80 -29.06 5.61 -0.12
C ASP A 80 -28.30 6.51 0.86
N ASP A 81 -27.49 5.91 1.74
CA ASP A 81 -26.65 6.63 2.70
C ASP A 81 -25.39 7.21 2.03
N HIS A 82 -24.99 6.67 0.88
CA HIS A 82 -23.81 7.10 0.13
C HIS A 82 -24.13 8.20 -0.90
N LYS A 83 -24.40 9.43 -0.41
CA LYS A 83 -24.77 10.59 -1.25
C LYS A 83 -23.80 10.91 -2.40
N PHE A 84 -22.50 10.64 -2.22
CA PHE A 84 -21.49 10.84 -3.26
C PHE A 84 -21.44 9.65 -4.22
N TRP A 85 -21.14 8.45 -3.71
CA TRP A 85 -20.92 7.25 -4.54
C TRP A 85 -22.12 6.85 -5.38
N ARG A 86 -23.36 7.12 -4.94
CA ARG A 86 -24.57 6.91 -5.76
C ARG A 86 -24.59 7.68 -7.08
N THR A 87 -23.77 8.73 -7.20
CA THR A 87 -23.68 9.59 -8.41
C THR A 87 -22.47 9.27 -9.27
N GLN A 88 -21.65 8.29 -8.86
CA GLN A 88 -20.42 7.93 -9.56
C GLN A 88 -20.66 6.70 -10.43
N PRO A 89 -19.89 6.52 -11.52
CA PRO A 89 -19.96 5.32 -12.36
C PRO A 89 -19.29 4.15 -11.63
N VAL A 90 -19.97 3.58 -10.65
CA VAL A 90 -19.55 2.39 -9.90
C VAL A 90 -20.70 1.40 -9.83
N VAL A 91 -20.38 0.11 -9.77
CA VAL A 91 -21.37 -0.96 -9.63
C VAL A 91 -22.13 -0.78 -8.32
N LYS A 92 -23.46 -0.85 -8.36
CA LYS A 92 -24.31 -0.70 -7.17
C LYS A 92 -24.35 -2.00 -6.36
N HIS A 93 -24.67 -1.92 -5.07
CA HIS A 93 -24.67 -3.09 -4.18
C HIS A 93 -25.58 -4.24 -4.68
N ASP A 94 -26.76 -3.88 -5.17
CA ASP A 94 -27.82 -4.74 -5.69
C ASP A 94 -27.63 -5.15 -7.15
N GLU A 95 -26.66 -4.55 -7.86
CA GLU A 95 -26.36 -4.89 -9.25
C GLU A 95 -25.64 -6.26 -9.32
N ILE A 96 -26.18 -7.14 -10.17
CA ILE A 96 -25.54 -8.37 -10.59
C ILE A 96 -24.87 -8.09 -11.93
N VAL A 97 -23.56 -8.27 -11.98
CA VAL A 97 -22.76 -8.05 -13.19
C VAL A 97 -22.56 -9.39 -13.87
N GLU A 98 -23.09 -9.54 -15.09
CA GLU A 98 -22.91 -10.75 -15.92
C GLU A 98 -21.73 -10.59 -16.89
N GLU A 99 -21.45 -9.37 -17.34
CA GLU A 99 -20.40 -9.05 -18.30
C GLU A 99 -19.53 -7.89 -17.81
N ASP A 100 -18.23 -7.99 -18.08
CA ASP A 100 -17.26 -6.95 -17.73
C ASP A 100 -17.26 -5.84 -18.80
N GLY A 101 -17.04 -4.59 -18.39
CA GLY A 101 -16.97 -3.48 -19.34
C GLY A 101 -17.21 -2.10 -18.73
N ALA A 102 -17.08 -1.05 -19.53
CA ALA A 102 -17.27 0.32 -19.05
C ALA A 102 -18.72 0.58 -18.57
N ILE A 103 -18.88 1.33 -17.49
CA ILE A 103 -20.21 1.72 -16.97
C ILE A 103 -20.79 2.85 -17.82
N GLU A 104 -19.98 3.88 -18.02
CA GLU A 104 -20.22 5.01 -18.90
C GLU A 104 -19.21 4.96 -20.06
N PRO A 105 -19.62 5.28 -21.30
CA PRO A 105 -18.72 5.33 -22.43
C PRO A 105 -17.68 6.45 -22.28
N ASP A 106 -16.50 6.23 -22.84
CA ASP A 106 -15.44 7.23 -22.91
C ASP A 106 -15.97 8.47 -23.68
N VAL A 107 -15.77 9.66 -23.12
CA VAL A 107 -16.21 10.91 -23.74
C VAL A 107 -15.07 11.54 -24.56
N PRO A 108 -15.37 12.22 -25.69
CA PRO A 108 -14.37 12.99 -26.42
C PRO A 108 -13.64 14.01 -25.52
N LEU A 109 -12.32 14.16 -25.73
CA LEU A 109 -11.47 15.00 -24.86
C LEU A 109 -11.92 16.47 -24.80
N ASP A 110 -12.52 16.99 -25.87
CA ASP A 110 -13.08 18.34 -25.96
C ASP A 110 -14.36 18.52 -25.12
N GLN A 111 -15.03 17.43 -24.75
CA GLN A 111 -16.18 17.41 -23.85
C GLN A 111 -15.78 17.24 -22.37
N VAL A 112 -14.53 16.87 -22.09
CA VAL A 112 -14.01 16.80 -20.73
C VAL A 112 -13.82 18.21 -20.20
N ARG A 113 -14.32 18.46 -18.97
CA ARG A 113 -14.18 19.76 -18.31
C ARG A 113 -12.71 20.19 -18.22
N ALA A 114 -12.36 21.25 -18.95
CA ALA A 114 -11.00 21.79 -18.98
C ALA A 114 -10.58 22.49 -17.67
N THR A 115 -11.52 23.14 -16.97
CA THR A 115 -11.24 23.92 -15.76
C THR A 115 -11.35 23.07 -14.49
N PRO A 116 -10.49 23.31 -13.48
CA PRO A 116 -10.58 22.60 -12.20
C PRO A 116 -11.95 22.73 -11.52
N TYR A 117 -12.31 21.76 -10.69
CA TYR A 117 -13.47 21.90 -9.81
C TYR A 117 -13.26 23.05 -8.80
N PRO A 118 -14.31 23.82 -8.46
CA PRO A 118 -14.17 24.95 -7.55
C PRO A 118 -13.84 24.46 -6.14
N LEU A 119 -12.93 25.18 -5.48
CA LEU A 119 -12.67 25.07 -4.05
C LEU A 119 -13.20 26.31 -3.33
N PRO A 120 -13.47 26.24 -2.02
CA PRO A 120 -13.66 27.43 -1.22
C PRO A 120 -12.45 28.36 -1.35
N ARG A 121 -12.68 29.68 -1.32
CA ARG A 121 -11.65 30.72 -1.57
C ARG A 121 -10.43 30.64 -0.63
N GLU A 122 -10.60 30.03 0.54
CA GLU A 122 -9.56 29.80 1.54
C GLU A 122 -8.58 28.68 1.13
N PHE A 123 -8.91 27.94 0.06
CA PHE A 123 -8.10 26.85 -0.47
C PHE A 123 -7.77 27.05 -1.95
N GLU A 124 -6.67 26.45 -2.36
CA GLU A 124 -6.23 26.42 -3.76
C GLU A 124 -5.70 25.02 -4.12
N TRP A 125 -5.86 24.66 -5.39
CA TRP A 125 -5.26 23.45 -5.94
C TRP A 125 -3.74 23.64 -6.05
N SER A 126 -3.00 22.58 -5.75
CA SER A 126 -1.56 22.53 -5.92
C SER A 126 -1.19 21.18 -6.54
N LEU A 127 -0.33 21.18 -7.54
CA LEU A 127 0.23 19.94 -8.08
C LEU A 127 1.56 19.69 -7.39
N ILE A 128 1.65 18.58 -6.67
CA ILE A 128 2.81 18.26 -5.85
C ILE A 128 3.90 17.68 -6.74
N ASP A 129 5.08 18.31 -6.72
CA ASP A 129 6.25 17.79 -7.39
C ASP A 129 7.01 16.81 -6.49
N ILE A 130 6.89 15.52 -6.78
CA ILE A 130 7.54 14.45 -6.00
C ILE A 130 9.06 14.45 -6.23
N GLN A 131 9.55 15.10 -7.28
CA GLN A 131 10.98 15.24 -7.53
C GLN A 131 11.59 16.40 -6.71
N ASP A 132 10.78 17.32 -6.20
CA ASP A 132 11.21 18.40 -5.32
C ASP A 132 11.27 17.93 -3.85
N ASP A 133 12.45 18.04 -3.25
CA ASP A 133 12.70 17.54 -1.89
C ASP A 133 11.91 18.28 -0.80
N LYS A 134 11.48 19.53 -1.05
CA LYS A 134 10.66 20.29 -0.10
C LYS A 134 9.21 19.85 -0.21
N GLU A 135 8.67 19.73 -1.42
CA GLU A 135 7.28 19.34 -1.63
C GLU A 135 7.01 17.88 -1.22
N ILE A 136 7.94 16.96 -1.47
CA ILE A 136 7.81 15.58 -0.97
C ILE A 136 7.88 15.50 0.55
N LYS A 137 8.67 16.38 1.19
CA LYS A 137 8.72 16.45 2.66
C LYS A 137 7.39 16.96 3.22
N GLU A 138 6.77 17.95 2.59
CA GLU A 138 5.43 18.42 2.98
C GLU A 138 4.37 17.33 2.82
N LEU A 139 4.45 16.54 1.75
CA LEU A 139 3.59 15.38 1.54
C LEU A 139 3.81 14.31 2.63
N TYR A 140 5.06 13.98 2.91
CA TYR A 140 5.44 13.07 3.99
C TYR A 140 4.83 13.51 5.33
N GLU A 141 5.03 14.79 5.70
CA GLU A 141 4.48 15.35 6.94
C GLU A 141 2.94 15.26 6.98
N LEU A 142 2.26 15.54 5.87
CA LEU A 142 0.80 15.38 5.77
C LEU A 142 0.39 13.92 6.02
N LEU A 143 1.00 12.97 5.30
CA LEU A 143 0.64 11.55 5.34
C LEU A 143 0.92 10.95 6.72
N THR A 144 2.13 11.14 7.24
CA THR A 144 2.52 10.67 8.57
C THR A 144 1.53 11.19 9.60
N MET A 145 1.20 12.49 9.61
CA MET A 145 0.33 13.03 10.66
C MET A 145 -1.17 12.75 10.47
N ASN A 146 -1.63 12.34 9.28
CA ASN A 146 -3.06 12.36 8.94
C ASN A 146 -3.59 11.22 8.06
N TYR A 147 -2.79 10.24 7.62
CA TYR A 147 -3.27 9.20 6.69
C TYR A 147 -3.97 8.06 7.43
N VAL A 148 -3.24 7.04 7.84
CA VAL A 148 -3.79 5.83 8.46
C VAL A 148 -3.22 5.67 9.86
N GLU A 149 -4.13 5.50 10.81
CA GLU A 149 -3.87 5.06 12.18
C GLU A 149 -4.65 3.76 12.36
N ASP A 150 -4.09 2.81 13.11
CA ASP A 150 -4.85 1.69 13.63
C ASP A 150 -5.96 2.18 14.58
N ASP A 151 -6.96 1.33 14.84
CA ASP A 151 -8.14 1.71 15.63
C ASP A 151 -7.80 2.20 17.04
N ASP A 152 -6.67 1.72 17.59
CA ASP A 152 -6.15 2.08 18.90
C ASP A 152 -5.14 3.25 18.86
N ALA A 153 -4.82 3.76 17.68
CA ALA A 153 -3.82 4.81 17.42
C ALA A 153 -2.43 4.50 18.05
N MET A 154 -2.03 3.23 18.09
CA MET A 154 -0.72 2.78 18.54
C MET A 154 0.33 2.83 17.42
N PHE A 155 -0.10 2.70 16.17
CA PHE A 155 0.76 2.62 15.00
C PHE A 155 0.32 3.59 13.90
N ARG A 156 1.32 4.15 13.21
CA ARG A 156 1.12 5.09 12.12
C ARG A 156 2.12 4.79 11.02
N PHE A 157 1.65 4.67 9.78
CA PHE A 157 2.54 4.43 8.65
C PHE A 157 3.54 5.57 8.47
N ASP A 158 4.79 5.20 8.26
CA ASP A 158 5.93 6.08 8.07
C ASP A 158 6.47 5.91 6.65
N TYR A 159 5.76 6.53 5.69
CA TYR A 159 6.11 6.49 4.27
C TYR A 159 7.34 7.34 4.00
N SER A 160 8.54 6.76 3.92
CA SER A 160 9.75 7.53 3.64
C SER A 160 9.66 8.30 2.31
N ALA A 161 10.44 9.38 2.17
CA ALA A 161 10.52 10.11 0.90
C ALA A 161 10.95 9.19 -0.26
N ASP A 162 11.88 8.26 -0.02
CA ASP A 162 12.30 7.29 -1.03
C ASP A 162 11.18 6.32 -1.42
N PHE A 163 10.34 5.91 -0.46
CA PHE A 163 9.16 5.12 -0.73
C PHE A 163 8.16 5.90 -1.59
N LEU A 164 7.87 7.16 -1.24
CA LEU A 164 6.95 8.00 -2.01
C LEU A 164 7.48 8.27 -3.43
N LYS A 165 8.78 8.48 -3.61
CA LYS A 165 9.40 8.59 -4.96
C LYS A 165 9.21 7.29 -5.74
N TRP A 166 9.44 6.14 -5.13
CA TRP A 166 9.21 4.84 -5.76
C TRP A 166 7.74 4.60 -6.12
N ALA A 167 6.81 4.89 -5.21
CA ALA A 167 5.38 4.68 -5.40
C ALA A 167 4.73 5.64 -6.42
N LEU A 168 5.18 6.90 -6.47
CA LEU A 168 4.51 7.95 -7.24
C LEU A 168 5.18 8.28 -8.57
N LEU A 169 6.40 7.79 -8.82
CA LEU A 169 7.13 8.03 -10.07
C LEU A 169 7.35 6.77 -10.94
N PRO A 170 6.34 5.88 -11.14
CA PRO A 170 6.50 4.76 -12.08
C PRO A 170 6.54 5.22 -13.54
N PRO A 171 6.95 4.35 -14.48
CA PRO A 171 6.90 4.66 -15.91
C PRO A 171 5.55 5.24 -16.33
N GLY A 172 5.57 6.38 -17.02
CA GLY A 172 4.35 7.06 -17.48
C GLY A 172 3.63 7.92 -16.44
N TRP A 173 4.16 8.07 -15.22
CA TRP A 173 3.60 8.96 -14.20
C TRP A 173 3.37 10.38 -14.74
N LYS A 174 2.37 11.06 -14.19
CA LYS A 174 2.05 12.44 -14.57
C LYS A 174 1.93 13.32 -13.34
N LYS A 175 2.66 14.43 -13.32
CA LYS A 175 2.54 15.47 -12.28
C LYS A 175 1.11 15.97 -12.11
N SER A 176 0.32 15.97 -13.18
CA SER A 176 -1.10 16.34 -13.13
C SER A 176 -1.94 15.42 -12.23
N TRP A 177 -1.48 14.21 -11.93
CA TRP A 177 -2.20 13.25 -11.09
C TRP A 177 -1.75 13.27 -9.62
N HIS A 178 -0.83 14.15 -9.21
CA HIS A 178 -0.41 14.32 -7.82
C HIS A 178 -1.03 15.60 -7.26
N ILE A 179 -2.26 15.47 -6.74
CA ILE A 179 -3.14 16.62 -6.51
C ILE A 179 -3.19 16.91 -5.02
N GLY A 180 -2.67 18.07 -4.65
CA GLY A 180 -2.74 18.64 -3.31
C GLY A 180 -3.78 19.76 -3.21
N VAL A 181 -4.24 20.00 -1.98
CA VAL A 181 -5.00 21.21 -1.61
C VAL A 181 -4.20 21.98 -0.58
N ARG A 182 -3.95 23.26 -0.85
CA ARG A 182 -3.24 24.17 0.06
C ARG A 182 -4.19 25.22 0.62
N VAL A 183 -3.91 25.68 1.83
CA VAL A 183 -4.56 26.87 2.39
C VAL A 183 -3.97 28.11 1.73
N THR A 184 -4.80 28.98 1.15
CA THR A 184 -4.36 30.12 0.33
C THR A 184 -3.47 31.09 1.10
N SER A 185 -3.78 31.33 2.39
CA SER A 185 -3.11 32.34 3.22
C SER A 185 -1.69 31.98 3.66
N ASN A 186 -1.42 30.69 3.92
CA ASN A 186 -0.13 30.23 4.45
C ASN A 186 0.52 29.12 3.62
N LYS A 187 -0.09 28.73 2.50
CA LYS A 187 0.36 27.69 1.56
C LYS A 187 0.52 26.30 2.16
N LYS A 188 0.01 26.05 3.36
CA LYS A 188 0.10 24.75 4.03
C LYS A 188 -0.68 23.69 3.26
N LEU A 189 -0.05 22.54 2.99
CA LEU A 189 -0.69 21.37 2.40
C LEU A 189 -1.65 20.72 3.41
N VAL A 190 -2.91 20.51 3.02
CA VAL A 190 -3.96 20.00 3.92
C VAL A 190 -4.75 18.83 3.36
N ALA A 191 -4.58 18.49 2.09
CA ALA A 191 -5.08 17.26 1.52
C ALA A 191 -4.26 16.84 0.30
N PHE A 192 -4.31 15.56 -0.03
CA PHE A 192 -3.61 14.96 -1.15
C PHE A 192 -4.42 13.78 -1.72
N ILE A 193 -4.32 13.56 -3.03
CA ILE A 193 -4.74 12.34 -3.72
C ILE A 193 -3.76 12.12 -4.88
N SER A 194 -3.43 10.87 -5.16
CA SER A 194 -2.54 10.52 -6.26
C SER A 194 -3.18 9.55 -7.24
N GLY A 195 -2.71 9.61 -8.49
CA GLY A 195 -2.92 8.58 -9.49
C GLY A 195 -1.61 8.22 -10.19
N ILE A 196 -1.45 6.96 -10.57
CA ILE A 196 -0.36 6.44 -11.42
C ILE A 196 -0.94 5.57 -12.54
N PRO A 197 -0.31 5.48 -13.73
CA PRO A 197 -0.83 4.63 -14.80
C PRO A 197 -0.53 3.17 -14.49
N GLN A 198 -1.45 2.27 -14.86
CA GLN A 198 -1.22 0.84 -14.77
C GLN A 198 -2.04 0.09 -15.82
N ASP A 199 -1.42 -0.87 -16.49
CA ASP A 199 -2.15 -1.85 -17.30
C ASP A 199 -2.64 -2.99 -16.42
N LEU A 200 -3.95 -3.19 -16.41
CA LEU A 200 -4.61 -4.19 -15.60
C LEU A 200 -5.36 -5.17 -16.48
N ARG A 201 -5.09 -6.45 -16.27
CA ARG A 201 -5.96 -7.54 -16.67
C ARG A 201 -7.18 -7.55 -15.74
N VAL A 202 -8.36 -7.49 -16.33
CA VAL A 202 -9.66 -7.75 -15.69
C VAL A 202 -10.32 -8.86 -16.49
N HIS A 203 -10.30 -10.07 -15.94
CA HIS A 203 -10.58 -11.34 -16.61
C HIS A 203 -9.84 -11.43 -17.96
N ASP A 204 -10.56 -11.32 -19.07
CA ASP A 204 -10.03 -11.51 -20.42
C ASP A 204 -9.52 -10.21 -21.06
N THR A 205 -9.73 -9.05 -20.42
CA THR A 205 -9.41 -7.74 -20.99
C THR A 205 -8.22 -7.10 -20.29
N ILE A 206 -7.22 -6.66 -21.05
CA ILE A 206 -6.17 -5.77 -20.55
C ILE A 206 -6.59 -4.32 -20.85
N LYS A 207 -6.68 -3.49 -19.81
CA LYS A 207 -7.09 -2.09 -19.92
C LYS A 207 -6.11 -1.20 -19.17
N ARG A 208 -5.68 -0.12 -19.82
CA ARG A 208 -4.95 0.96 -19.17
C ARG A 208 -5.89 1.70 -18.23
N MET A 209 -5.58 1.67 -16.94
CA MET A 209 -6.32 2.35 -15.88
C MET A 209 -5.38 3.27 -15.10
N VAL A 210 -5.97 4.08 -14.21
CA VAL A 210 -5.22 4.81 -13.19
C VAL A 210 -5.36 4.10 -11.85
N ASP A 211 -4.25 3.72 -11.22
CA ASP A 211 -4.24 3.30 -9.82
C ASP A 211 -4.29 4.55 -8.93
N ILE A 212 -5.36 4.67 -8.14
CA ILE A 212 -5.60 5.77 -7.22
C ILE A 212 -5.23 5.34 -5.79
N ASN A 213 -4.28 6.06 -5.21
CA ASN A 213 -3.83 5.81 -3.83
C ASN A 213 -3.51 7.15 -3.10
N PHE A 214 -3.13 7.06 -1.83
CA PHE A 214 -2.70 8.18 -0.97
C PHE A 214 -3.75 9.29 -0.78
N LEU A 215 -5.06 8.96 -0.82
CA LEU A 215 -6.12 9.90 -0.48
C LEU A 215 -6.05 10.29 1.01
N CYS A 216 -5.50 11.46 1.29
CA CYS A 216 -5.32 11.98 2.64
C CYS A 216 -6.02 13.33 2.81
N VAL A 217 -6.77 13.49 3.90
CA VAL A 217 -7.31 14.79 4.32
C VAL A 217 -6.88 15.03 5.75
N HIS A 218 -6.30 16.21 6.00
CA HIS A 218 -5.87 16.65 7.32
C HIS A 218 -7.00 16.48 8.34
N LYS A 219 -6.70 15.94 9.54
CA LYS A 219 -7.71 15.52 10.53
C LYS A 219 -8.77 16.59 10.84
N LYS A 220 -8.34 17.84 11.00
CA LYS A 220 -9.20 19.02 11.28
C LYS A 220 -10.21 19.35 10.15
N LEU A 221 -10.00 18.85 8.93
CA LEU A 221 -10.86 19.07 7.76
C LEU A 221 -11.67 17.82 7.37
N ARG A 222 -11.55 16.73 8.12
CA ARG A 222 -12.38 15.53 7.92
C ARG A 222 -13.85 15.85 8.18
N SER A 223 -14.74 15.09 7.54
CA SER A 223 -16.20 15.31 7.57
C SER A 223 -16.68 16.63 6.94
N LYS A 224 -15.81 17.33 6.19
CA LYS A 224 -16.14 18.57 5.45
C LYS A 224 -16.28 18.36 3.94
N ARG A 225 -16.44 17.11 3.51
CA ARG A 225 -16.68 16.71 2.11
C ARG A 225 -15.56 17.12 1.12
N LEU A 226 -14.33 17.31 1.60
CA LEU A 226 -13.19 17.61 0.73
C LEU A 226 -12.79 16.42 -0.16
N ALA A 227 -12.86 15.19 0.36
CA ALA A 227 -12.51 13.98 -0.39
C ALA A 227 -13.35 13.77 -1.68
N PRO A 228 -14.69 13.91 -1.67
CA PRO A 228 -15.47 13.94 -2.92
C PRO A 228 -14.99 14.95 -3.96
N VAL A 229 -14.49 16.12 -3.53
CA VAL A 229 -13.98 17.16 -4.44
C VAL A 229 -12.61 16.75 -5.01
N LEU A 230 -11.74 16.15 -4.19
CA LEU A 230 -10.47 15.55 -4.63
C LEU A 230 -10.69 14.43 -5.65
N ILE A 231 -11.64 13.53 -5.38
CA ILE A 231 -11.98 12.43 -6.30
C ILE A 231 -12.47 13.00 -7.64
N LYS A 232 -13.38 13.97 -7.63
CA LYS A 232 -13.84 14.63 -8.87
C LYS A 232 -12.72 15.30 -9.65
N GLU A 233 -11.77 15.94 -8.95
CA GLU A 233 -10.64 16.60 -9.60
C GLU A 233 -9.62 15.61 -10.16
N VAL A 234 -9.32 14.50 -9.47
CA VAL A 234 -8.44 13.46 -10.04
C VAL A 234 -9.10 12.81 -11.26
N THR A 235 -10.38 12.44 -11.18
CA THR A 235 -11.15 11.91 -12.32
C THR A 235 -11.12 12.86 -13.52
N ARG A 236 -11.33 14.16 -13.30
CA ARG A 236 -11.26 15.15 -14.38
C ARG A 236 -9.88 15.13 -15.06
N ARG A 237 -8.80 15.03 -14.29
CA ARG A 237 -7.43 15.04 -14.80
C ARG A 237 -7.02 13.74 -15.48
N THR A 238 -7.55 12.60 -15.04
CA THR A 238 -7.33 11.33 -15.76
C THR A 238 -8.10 11.31 -17.08
N HIS A 239 -9.34 11.83 -17.09
CA HIS A 239 -10.15 11.96 -18.31
C HIS A 239 -9.52 12.89 -19.34
N LEU A 240 -8.86 13.98 -18.92
CA LEU A 240 -8.12 14.86 -19.82
C LEU A 240 -6.93 14.17 -20.52
N GLU A 241 -6.45 13.07 -19.95
CA GLU A 241 -5.39 12.23 -20.53
C GLU A 241 -5.95 11.04 -21.30
N GLY A 242 -7.29 10.96 -21.46
CA GLY A 242 -7.97 9.88 -22.18
C GLY A 242 -8.13 8.59 -21.39
N ILE A 243 -7.94 8.60 -20.06
CA ILE A 243 -8.11 7.41 -19.21
C ILE A 243 -9.33 7.61 -18.30
N PHE A 244 -10.34 6.78 -18.52
CA PHE A 244 -11.67 6.90 -17.91
C PHE A 244 -11.95 5.87 -16.82
N GLN A 245 -11.03 4.94 -16.60
CA GLN A 245 -11.15 3.86 -15.61
C GLN A 245 -10.02 3.95 -14.59
N ALA A 246 -10.31 3.52 -13.38
CA ALA A 246 -9.34 3.51 -12.29
C ALA A 246 -9.50 2.27 -11.41
N VAL A 247 -8.42 1.87 -10.75
CA VAL A 247 -8.45 0.90 -9.65
C VAL A 247 -8.14 1.62 -8.34
N TYR A 248 -8.76 1.19 -7.26
CA TYR A 248 -8.43 1.67 -5.93
C TYR A 248 -8.77 0.62 -4.87
N THR A 249 -8.16 0.76 -3.70
CA THR A 249 -8.51 -0.05 -2.54
C THR A 249 -8.92 0.80 -1.34
N ALA A 250 -9.69 0.21 -0.44
CA ALA A 250 -10.02 0.83 0.83
C ALA A 250 -10.18 -0.24 1.93
N GLY A 251 -9.85 0.12 3.17
CA GLY A 251 -10.17 -0.71 4.35
C GLY A 251 -11.62 -0.56 4.83
N VAL A 252 -12.36 0.41 4.29
CA VAL A 252 -13.81 0.56 4.53
C VAL A 252 -14.60 0.04 3.34
N VAL A 253 -15.78 -0.50 3.61
CA VAL A 253 -16.69 -0.98 2.57
C VAL A 253 -17.35 0.21 1.85
N LEU A 254 -17.12 0.30 0.55
CA LEU A 254 -17.79 1.18 -0.41
C LEU A 254 -18.63 0.36 -1.42
N PRO A 255 -19.60 0.98 -2.11
CA PRO A 255 -20.31 0.31 -3.21
C PRO A 255 -19.45 0.18 -4.48
N LYS A 256 -19.38 -0.97 -5.15
CA LYS A 256 -19.42 -2.35 -4.63
C LYS A 256 -18.02 -2.93 -4.86
N PRO A 257 -17.42 -3.64 -3.88
CA PRO A 257 -16.09 -4.20 -4.06
C PRO A 257 -16.11 -5.33 -5.09
N VAL A 258 -15.09 -5.37 -5.96
CA VAL A 258 -14.90 -6.47 -6.92
C VAL A 258 -14.26 -7.69 -6.26
N ALA A 259 -13.41 -7.46 -5.25
CA ALA A 259 -12.80 -8.49 -4.43
C ALA A 259 -12.55 -7.98 -3.01
N THR A 260 -12.42 -8.90 -2.06
CA THR A 260 -12.06 -8.59 -0.67
C THR A 260 -10.98 -9.56 -0.21
N CYS A 261 -9.86 -9.01 0.26
CA CYS A 261 -8.76 -9.77 0.81
C CYS A 261 -8.58 -9.46 2.30
N ARG A 262 -8.06 -10.40 3.06
CA ARG A 262 -7.76 -10.29 4.49
C ARG A 262 -6.25 -10.24 4.70
N TYR A 263 -5.80 -9.39 5.63
CA TYR A 263 -4.40 -9.34 6.04
C TYR A 263 -4.00 -10.55 6.88
N PHE A 264 -2.74 -10.94 6.74
CA PHE A 264 -2.06 -12.00 7.47
C PHE A 264 -0.69 -11.52 7.91
N HIS A 265 -0.24 -11.97 9.08
CA HIS A 265 0.99 -11.51 9.71
C HIS A 265 1.86 -12.68 10.14
N ARG A 266 3.15 -12.61 9.78
CA ARG A 266 4.17 -13.58 10.20
C ARG A 266 5.21 -12.89 11.07
N SER A 267 5.31 -13.31 12.33
CA SER A 267 6.20 -12.67 13.30
C SER A 267 7.69 -12.99 13.09
N LEU A 268 8.50 -12.01 12.71
CA LEU A 268 9.96 -12.19 12.57
C LEU A 268 10.71 -11.90 13.88
N ASN A 269 10.17 -10.97 14.68
CA ASN A 269 10.68 -10.56 15.98
C ASN A 269 9.58 -10.59 17.06
N PRO A 270 9.16 -11.78 17.53
CA PRO A 270 7.99 -11.91 18.41
C PRO A 270 8.09 -11.14 19.72
N LYS A 271 9.32 -10.98 20.24
CA LYS A 271 9.56 -10.20 21.46
C LYS A 271 9.17 -8.74 21.25
N LYS A 272 9.69 -8.11 20.19
CA LYS A 272 9.39 -6.71 19.90
C LYS A 272 7.90 -6.51 19.59
N LEU A 273 7.29 -7.42 18.82
CA LEU A 273 5.84 -7.32 18.51
C LEU A 273 4.97 -7.32 19.76
N VAL A 274 5.33 -8.11 20.77
CA VAL A 274 4.61 -8.12 22.05
C VAL A 274 4.92 -6.87 22.88
N GLU A 275 6.17 -6.42 22.92
CA GLU A 275 6.57 -5.21 23.64
C GLU A 275 5.96 -3.93 23.06
N THR A 276 5.64 -3.89 21.76
CA THR A 276 4.96 -2.77 21.11
C THR A 276 3.44 -2.87 21.13
N GLY A 277 2.86 -3.99 21.60
CA GLY A 277 1.42 -4.23 21.59
C GLY A 277 0.85 -4.67 20.23
N PHE A 278 1.70 -4.88 19.21
CA PHE A 278 1.27 -5.36 17.89
C PHE A 278 0.75 -6.81 17.95
N SER A 279 1.25 -7.60 18.89
CA SER A 279 0.78 -8.97 19.12
C SER A 279 0.66 -9.26 20.60
N HIS A 280 -0.18 -10.22 20.97
CA HIS A 280 -0.38 -10.61 22.36
C HIS A 280 0.04 -12.06 22.61
N LEU A 281 0.46 -12.35 23.84
CA LEU A 281 0.71 -13.72 24.27
C LEU A 281 -0.62 -14.43 24.52
N ALA A 282 -0.82 -15.57 23.85
CA ALA A 282 -1.95 -16.43 24.11
C ALA A 282 -1.91 -16.99 25.55
N ARG A 283 -3.08 -17.39 26.09
CA ARG A 283 -3.17 -18.09 27.38
C ARG A 283 -2.26 -19.33 27.35
N ASN A 284 -1.41 -19.49 28.37
CA ASN A 284 -0.42 -20.57 28.51
C ASN A 284 0.82 -20.50 27.57
N MET A 285 1.02 -19.40 26.85
CA MET A 285 2.23 -19.17 26.06
C MET A 285 3.25 -18.30 26.82
N THR A 286 4.52 -18.72 26.82
CA THR A 286 5.62 -17.90 27.34
C THR A 286 6.36 -17.22 26.20
N MET A 287 7.04 -16.10 26.48
CA MET A 287 7.87 -15.40 25.48
C MET A 287 8.92 -16.32 24.85
N ALA A 288 9.58 -17.17 25.64
CA ALA A 288 10.57 -18.12 25.14
C ALA A 288 9.95 -19.16 24.18
N ARG A 289 8.74 -19.65 24.48
CA ARG A 289 8.01 -20.57 23.59
C ARG A 289 7.61 -19.89 22.29
N LEU A 290 7.14 -18.64 22.35
CA LEU A 290 6.77 -17.85 21.18
C LEU A 290 7.98 -17.59 20.26
N ILE A 291 9.11 -17.19 20.84
CA ILE A 291 10.37 -17.01 20.09
C ILE A 291 10.81 -18.32 19.43
N LYS A 292 10.69 -19.46 20.12
CA LYS A 292 11.01 -20.77 19.56
C LYS A 292 10.07 -21.17 18.43
N LEU A 293 8.77 -20.92 18.57
CA LEU A 293 7.74 -21.24 17.57
C LEU A 293 8.00 -20.54 16.23
N TYR A 294 8.41 -19.28 16.29
CA TYR A 294 8.61 -18.44 15.11
C TYR A 294 10.06 -18.35 14.63
N LYS A 295 10.98 -19.07 15.29
CA LYS A 295 12.39 -19.11 14.91
C LYS A 295 12.55 -19.54 13.45
N LEU A 296 13.28 -18.75 12.69
CA LEU A 296 13.65 -19.06 11.31
C LEU A 296 15.03 -19.73 11.26
N ARG A 297 15.32 -20.39 10.13
CA ARG A 297 16.66 -20.88 9.80
C ARG A 297 17.61 -19.70 9.63
N ALA A 298 18.92 -19.95 9.78
CA ALA A 298 19.93 -18.91 9.64
C ALA A 298 20.19 -18.56 8.17
N GLU A 299 20.21 -19.57 7.31
CA GLU A 299 20.52 -19.49 5.88
C GLU A 299 19.31 -19.86 5.02
N THR A 300 19.24 -19.25 3.84
CA THR A 300 18.30 -19.63 2.78
C THR A 300 18.66 -21.00 2.21
N SER A 301 17.67 -21.73 1.70
CA SER A 301 17.87 -23.11 1.21
C SER A 301 17.76 -23.28 -0.30
N THR A 302 17.17 -22.33 -1.02
CA THR A 302 16.94 -22.47 -2.47
C THR A 302 18.25 -22.27 -3.26
N PRO A 303 18.75 -23.28 -3.99
CA PRO A 303 19.94 -23.12 -4.83
C PRO A 303 19.70 -22.09 -5.94
N GLY A 304 20.69 -21.25 -6.22
CA GLY A 304 20.59 -20.22 -7.26
C GLY A 304 19.85 -18.95 -6.84
N LEU A 305 19.38 -18.87 -5.59
CA LEU A 305 18.76 -17.67 -5.04
C LEU A 305 19.77 -16.51 -4.95
N ARG A 306 19.45 -15.40 -5.61
CA ARG A 306 20.24 -14.16 -5.59
C ARG A 306 19.36 -12.92 -5.78
N PRO A 307 19.87 -11.71 -5.47
CA PRO A 307 19.16 -10.48 -5.81
C PRO A 307 18.85 -10.37 -7.31
N LEU A 308 17.72 -9.74 -7.63
CA LEU A 308 17.34 -9.38 -8.99
C LEU A 308 18.32 -8.32 -9.55
N GLU A 309 18.83 -8.56 -10.75
CA GLU A 309 19.71 -7.64 -11.47
C GLU A 309 19.08 -7.14 -12.78
N GLU A 310 19.63 -6.06 -13.34
CA GLU A 310 19.15 -5.46 -14.59
C GLU A 310 19.09 -6.46 -15.76
N LYS A 311 20.06 -7.39 -15.83
CA LYS A 311 20.13 -8.43 -16.87
C LYS A 311 18.96 -9.42 -16.84
N ASP A 312 18.27 -9.54 -15.71
CA ASP A 312 17.20 -10.51 -15.50
C ASP A 312 15.82 -9.93 -15.83
N VAL A 313 15.72 -8.61 -16.03
CA VAL A 313 14.44 -7.87 -16.19
C VAL A 313 13.55 -8.51 -17.27
N THR A 314 14.11 -8.80 -18.44
CA THR A 314 13.36 -9.44 -19.53
C THR A 314 12.84 -10.82 -19.13
N ALA A 315 13.67 -11.66 -18.50
CA ALA A 315 13.27 -13.01 -18.09
C ALA A 315 12.18 -12.97 -17.00
N VAL A 316 12.32 -12.07 -16.02
CA VAL A 316 11.34 -11.87 -14.95
C VAL A 316 10.04 -11.29 -15.46
N THR A 317 10.07 -10.38 -16.43
CA THR A 317 8.86 -9.83 -17.07
C THR A 317 8.03 -10.93 -17.72
N HIS A 318 8.68 -11.82 -18.49
CA HIS A 318 8.00 -12.97 -19.10
C HIS A 318 7.43 -13.93 -18.04
N LEU A 319 8.23 -14.30 -17.03
CA LEU A 319 7.81 -15.19 -15.96
C LEU A 319 6.62 -14.63 -15.17
N LEU A 320 6.68 -13.33 -14.80
CA LEU A 320 5.60 -12.63 -14.10
C LEU A 320 4.33 -12.59 -14.94
N ASN A 321 4.38 -12.12 -16.19
CA ASN A 321 3.18 -12.00 -17.00
C ASN A 321 2.52 -13.36 -17.29
N LYS A 322 3.34 -14.42 -17.44
CA LYS A 322 2.84 -15.80 -17.53
C LYS A 322 2.12 -16.20 -16.25
N TYR A 323 2.77 -16.05 -15.09
CA TYR A 323 2.17 -16.38 -13.81
C TYR A 323 0.92 -15.53 -13.48
N MET A 324 0.93 -14.23 -13.81
CA MET A 324 -0.20 -13.32 -13.60
C MET A 324 -1.42 -13.68 -14.47
N SER A 325 -1.25 -14.52 -15.49
CA SER A 325 -2.36 -14.99 -16.35
C SER A 325 -3.31 -15.98 -15.68
N HIS A 326 -2.93 -16.50 -14.50
CA HIS A 326 -3.80 -17.37 -13.70
C HIS A 326 -4.81 -16.60 -12.83
N PHE A 327 -4.69 -15.27 -12.77
CA PHE A 327 -5.49 -14.39 -11.93
C PHE A 327 -6.39 -13.46 -12.78
N ASP A 328 -7.55 -13.14 -12.23
CA ASP A 328 -8.61 -12.39 -12.92
C ASP A 328 -8.44 -10.87 -12.75
N LEU A 329 -7.81 -10.40 -11.67
CA LEU A 329 -7.44 -9.00 -11.48
C LEU A 329 -5.94 -8.89 -11.22
N ALA A 330 -5.15 -8.61 -12.25
CA ALA A 330 -3.70 -8.61 -12.14
C ALA A 330 -3.03 -7.55 -13.02
N PRO A 331 -1.85 -7.03 -12.62
CA PRO A 331 -1.05 -6.19 -13.49
C PRO A 331 -0.58 -6.93 -14.74
N HIS A 332 -0.51 -6.20 -15.85
CA HIS A 332 0.29 -6.55 -16.99
C HIS A 332 1.57 -5.70 -16.97
N PHE A 333 2.72 -6.34 -16.85
CA PHE A 333 4.00 -5.64 -16.67
C PHE A 333 4.73 -5.46 -18.00
N GLU A 334 5.22 -4.25 -18.25
CA GLU A 334 6.29 -4.00 -19.19
C GLU A 334 7.66 -4.16 -18.48
N GLU A 335 8.75 -4.27 -19.25
CA GLU A 335 10.10 -4.32 -18.67
C GLU A 335 10.44 -3.07 -17.86
N ALA A 336 9.92 -1.91 -18.27
CA ALA A 336 10.06 -0.66 -17.54
C ALA A 336 9.42 -0.75 -16.14
N ASP A 337 8.30 -1.44 -16.02
CA ASP A 337 7.61 -1.66 -14.76
C ASP A 337 8.41 -2.59 -13.86
N VAL A 338 8.88 -3.73 -14.38
CA VAL A 338 9.71 -4.68 -13.61
C VAL A 338 10.98 -4.01 -13.08
N ARG A 339 11.66 -3.24 -13.93
CA ARG A 339 12.85 -2.48 -13.55
C ARG A 339 12.56 -1.47 -12.43
N HIS A 340 11.45 -0.73 -12.55
CA HIS A 340 11.10 0.30 -11.57
C HIS A 340 10.63 -0.30 -10.25
N TRP A 341 9.70 -1.25 -10.31
CA TRP A 341 9.00 -1.78 -9.15
C TRP A 341 9.79 -2.83 -8.39
N LEU A 342 10.60 -3.66 -9.08
CA LEU A 342 11.04 -4.93 -8.51
C LEU A 342 12.56 -5.01 -8.28
N ILE A 343 13.36 -4.20 -8.97
CA ILE A 343 14.80 -4.13 -8.67
C ILE A 343 15.00 -3.56 -7.26
N THR A 344 15.86 -4.22 -6.49
CA THR A 344 16.11 -3.89 -5.09
C THR A 344 16.53 -2.43 -4.91
N ARG A 345 15.77 -1.70 -4.10
CA ARG A 345 16.08 -0.36 -3.59
C ARG A 345 16.17 -0.44 -2.08
N PRO A 346 17.38 -0.37 -1.48
CA PRO A 346 17.56 -0.52 -0.04
C PRO A 346 16.63 0.39 0.76
N GLY A 347 15.88 -0.18 1.70
CA GLY A 347 14.93 0.54 2.54
C GLY A 347 13.54 0.73 1.92
N VAL A 348 13.33 0.36 0.65
CA VAL A 348 12.04 0.48 -0.05
C VAL A 348 11.54 -0.88 -0.54
N VAL A 349 12.28 -1.56 -1.42
CA VAL A 349 11.85 -2.83 -2.02
C VAL A 349 13.03 -3.77 -2.21
N TRP A 350 12.79 -5.07 -2.09
CA TRP A 350 13.77 -6.11 -2.37
C TRP A 350 13.16 -7.09 -3.36
N GLY A 351 13.86 -7.33 -4.46
CA GLY A 351 13.54 -8.36 -5.45
C GLY A 351 14.64 -9.40 -5.52
N TYR A 352 14.24 -10.66 -5.58
CA TYR A 352 15.13 -11.81 -5.67
C TYR A 352 14.66 -12.75 -6.78
N VAL A 353 15.63 -13.40 -7.41
CA VAL A 353 15.41 -14.42 -8.43
C VAL A 353 16.07 -15.73 -8.04
N VAL A 354 15.57 -16.82 -8.59
CA VAL A 354 16.25 -18.11 -8.57
C VAL A 354 16.72 -18.42 -9.98
N GLU A 355 18.02 -18.52 -10.14
CA GLU A 355 18.66 -18.92 -11.40
C GLU A 355 19.03 -20.40 -11.34
N ASN A 356 18.55 -21.18 -12.29
CA ASN A 356 18.92 -22.59 -12.40
C ASN A 356 20.45 -22.71 -12.56
N PRO A 357 21.15 -23.44 -11.68
CA PRO A 357 22.62 -23.52 -11.72
C PRO A 357 23.19 -24.06 -13.04
N GLU A 358 22.45 -24.94 -13.72
CA GLU A 358 22.85 -25.62 -14.96
C GLU A 358 22.42 -24.83 -16.19
N SER A 359 21.11 -24.55 -16.35
CA SER A 359 20.58 -23.88 -17.55
C SER A 359 20.79 -22.37 -17.56
N LYS A 360 21.08 -21.75 -16.40
CA LYS A 360 21.12 -20.29 -16.20
C LYS A 360 19.80 -19.57 -16.43
N GLU A 361 18.71 -20.30 -16.55
CA GLU A 361 17.37 -19.72 -16.70
C GLU A 361 16.82 -19.25 -15.35
N ILE A 362 16.08 -18.15 -15.36
CA ILE A 362 15.33 -17.69 -14.19
C ILE A 362 14.07 -18.54 -14.04
N THR A 363 13.98 -19.28 -12.94
CA THR A 363 12.87 -20.20 -12.66
C THR A 363 11.84 -19.61 -11.70
N ASP A 364 12.27 -18.70 -10.83
CA ASP A 364 11.42 -18.12 -9.80
C ASP A 364 11.83 -16.68 -9.52
N PHE A 365 10.87 -15.91 -9.04
CA PHE A 365 11.03 -14.53 -8.60
C PHE A 365 10.14 -14.28 -7.37
N PHE A 366 10.61 -13.49 -6.42
CA PHE A 366 9.77 -12.92 -5.37
C PHE A 366 10.29 -11.56 -4.91
N SER A 367 9.38 -10.79 -4.33
CA SER A 367 9.71 -9.48 -3.78
C SER A 367 8.88 -9.14 -2.55
N PHE A 368 9.40 -8.19 -1.78
CA PHE A 368 8.70 -7.56 -0.67
C PHE A 368 9.14 -6.10 -0.53
N TYR A 369 8.26 -5.25 -0.03
CA TYR A 369 8.57 -3.85 0.23
C TYR A 369 8.53 -3.51 1.73
N SER A 370 9.21 -2.43 2.10
CA SER A 370 9.25 -1.87 3.45
C SER A 370 8.14 -0.86 3.62
N LEU A 371 7.34 -1.02 4.67
CA LEU A 371 6.49 0.05 5.14
C LEU A 371 6.55 0.05 6.67
N PRO A 372 7.47 0.82 7.27
CA PRO A 372 7.59 0.90 8.70
C PRO A 372 6.40 1.68 9.31
N SER A 373 6.15 1.41 10.59
CA SER A 373 5.19 2.19 11.37
C SER A 373 5.89 2.84 12.56
N THR A 374 5.59 4.11 12.80
CA THR A 374 5.93 4.76 14.07
C THR A 374 5.12 4.12 15.19
N VAL A 375 5.80 3.77 16.29
CA VAL A 375 5.17 3.25 17.51
C VAL A 375 4.91 4.42 18.45
N ILE A 376 3.65 4.67 18.75
CA ILE A 376 3.23 5.82 19.56
C ILE A 376 3.23 5.43 21.05
N ASN A 377 3.75 6.31 21.91
CA ASN A 377 3.74 6.16 23.38
C ASN A 377 4.46 4.90 23.93
N ASN A 378 5.47 4.35 23.23
CA ASN A 378 6.27 3.24 23.74
C ASN A 378 7.66 3.72 24.22
N PRO A 379 8.10 3.38 25.45
CA PRO A 379 9.34 3.90 26.01
C PRO A 379 10.61 3.26 25.43
N THR A 380 10.48 2.11 24.77
CA THR A 380 11.62 1.30 24.31
C THR A 380 11.78 1.23 22.80
N HIS A 381 10.68 1.32 22.05
CA HIS A 381 10.65 1.15 20.60
C HIS A 381 9.95 2.34 19.96
N SER A 382 10.61 3.03 19.03
CA SER A 382 10.04 4.15 18.27
C SER A 382 9.44 3.71 16.92
N THR A 383 9.90 2.58 16.39
CA THR A 383 9.56 2.12 15.03
C THR A 383 9.35 0.62 15.01
N LEU A 384 8.35 0.18 14.25
CA LEU A 384 8.09 -1.20 13.91
C LEU A 384 8.37 -1.40 12.41
N ASN A 385 9.35 -2.23 12.07
CA ASN A 385 9.71 -2.47 10.67
C ASN A 385 8.83 -3.60 10.12
N ALA A 386 7.89 -3.27 9.23
CA ALA A 386 7.06 -4.27 8.57
C ALA A 386 7.48 -4.44 7.10
N ALA A 387 7.68 -5.69 6.70
CA ALA A 387 7.80 -6.08 5.31
C ALA A 387 6.41 -6.48 4.79
N TYR A 388 6.09 -6.14 3.55
CA TYR A 388 4.87 -6.53 2.87
C TYR A 388 5.22 -7.39 1.67
N SER A 389 4.66 -8.59 1.61
CA SER A 389 4.74 -9.45 0.43
C SER A 389 4.24 -8.67 -0.78
N PHE A 390 5.06 -8.62 -1.84
CA PHE A 390 4.71 -7.91 -3.06
C PHE A 390 4.42 -8.93 -4.16
N TYR A 391 5.09 -8.83 -5.31
CA TYR A 391 4.91 -9.78 -6.41
C TYR A 391 5.88 -10.96 -6.31
N TYR A 392 5.42 -12.11 -6.77
CA TYR A 392 6.23 -13.30 -7.00
C TYR A 392 5.71 -14.07 -8.21
N ALA A 393 6.55 -14.91 -8.79
CA ALA A 393 6.20 -15.83 -9.85
C ALA A 393 7.13 -17.04 -9.82
N ILE A 394 6.58 -18.20 -10.16
CA ILE A 394 7.31 -19.46 -10.25
C ILE A 394 6.91 -20.16 -11.53
N GLN A 395 7.78 -21.01 -12.06
CA GLN A 395 7.45 -21.83 -13.22
C GLN A 395 6.27 -22.76 -12.90
N THR A 396 5.23 -22.69 -13.72
CA THR A 396 4.03 -23.53 -13.66
C THR A 396 4.06 -24.55 -14.80
N PRO A 397 3.58 -25.80 -14.58
CA PRO A 397 3.52 -26.83 -15.61
C PRO A 397 2.30 -26.64 -16.54
N ASP A 398 2.16 -25.46 -17.14
CA ASP A 398 0.95 -25.04 -17.86
C ASP A 398 0.59 -25.96 -19.03
N GLU A 399 1.57 -26.50 -19.74
CA GLU A 399 1.34 -27.44 -20.85
C GLU A 399 0.59 -28.68 -20.36
N THR A 400 1.06 -29.28 -19.27
CA THR A 400 0.40 -30.44 -18.63
C THR A 400 -0.97 -30.06 -18.06
N LEU A 401 -1.11 -28.86 -17.48
CA LEU A 401 -2.38 -28.40 -16.93
C LEU A 401 -3.43 -28.13 -18.01
N SER A 402 -3.00 -27.71 -19.21
CA SER A 402 -3.90 -27.42 -20.33
C SER A 402 -4.65 -28.64 -20.85
N THR A 403 -4.15 -29.86 -20.60
CA THR A 403 -4.84 -31.10 -21.00
C THR A 403 -6.01 -31.45 -20.09
N ILE A 404 -6.09 -30.85 -18.90
CA ILE A 404 -7.19 -31.05 -17.94
C ILE A 404 -8.32 -30.10 -18.33
N THR A 405 -9.45 -30.61 -18.78
CA THR A 405 -10.57 -29.77 -19.25
C THR A 405 -11.43 -29.20 -18.12
N ASP A 406 -11.51 -29.91 -16.98
CA ASP A 406 -12.25 -29.45 -15.82
C ASP A 406 -11.44 -28.41 -15.03
N GLU A 407 -12.04 -27.25 -14.77
CA GLU A 407 -11.34 -26.13 -14.13
C GLU A 407 -11.04 -26.40 -12.65
N ALA A 408 -11.89 -27.14 -11.95
CA ALA A 408 -11.68 -27.47 -10.54
C ALA A 408 -10.55 -28.51 -10.39
N GLU A 409 -10.53 -29.54 -11.22
CA GLU A 409 -9.44 -30.51 -11.27
C GLU A 409 -8.12 -29.85 -11.68
N ARG A 410 -8.15 -28.95 -12.66
CA ARG A 410 -6.97 -28.19 -13.10
C ARG A 410 -6.40 -27.34 -11.97
N LYS A 411 -7.26 -26.65 -11.21
CA LYS A 411 -6.85 -25.87 -10.03
C LYS A 411 -6.16 -26.76 -8.99
N ILE A 412 -6.77 -27.89 -8.64
CA ILE A 412 -6.21 -28.83 -7.65
C ILE A 412 -4.84 -29.34 -8.12
N ALA A 413 -4.72 -29.73 -9.39
CA ALA A 413 -3.46 -30.20 -9.97
C ALA A 413 -2.38 -29.11 -9.94
N ARG A 414 -2.72 -27.86 -10.30
CA ARG A 414 -1.80 -26.72 -10.26
C ARG A 414 -1.34 -26.44 -8.84
N ASP A 415 -2.29 -26.29 -7.91
CA ASP A 415 -2.00 -25.96 -6.51
C ASP A 415 -1.08 -27.02 -5.87
N SER A 416 -1.32 -28.30 -6.16
CA SER A 416 -0.46 -29.42 -5.75
C SER A 416 0.95 -29.32 -6.35
N ALA A 417 1.06 -28.99 -7.65
CA ALA A 417 2.34 -28.90 -8.34
C ALA A 417 3.24 -27.75 -7.85
N ILE A 418 2.63 -26.64 -7.38
CA ILE A 418 3.38 -25.44 -7.02
C ILE A 418 3.59 -25.25 -5.51
N LYS A 419 2.77 -25.90 -4.66
CA LYS A 419 2.73 -25.65 -3.22
C LYS A 419 4.12 -25.74 -2.56
N ASP A 420 4.81 -26.87 -2.71
CA ASP A 420 6.09 -27.09 -2.03
C ASP A 420 7.18 -26.10 -2.49
N ARG A 421 7.14 -25.73 -3.77
CA ARG A 421 8.05 -24.72 -4.33
C ARG A 421 7.78 -23.35 -3.71
N LEU A 422 6.51 -22.96 -3.64
CA LEU A 422 6.11 -21.66 -3.10
C LEU A 422 6.38 -21.56 -1.59
N VAL A 423 6.13 -22.62 -0.83
CA VAL A 423 6.49 -22.70 0.60
C VAL A 423 7.99 -22.51 0.79
N SER A 424 8.82 -23.17 -0.02
CA SER A 424 10.28 -23.04 0.05
C SER A 424 10.74 -21.62 -0.29
N LEU A 425 10.17 -21.01 -1.33
CA LEU A 425 10.51 -19.67 -1.78
C LEU A 425 10.13 -18.61 -0.72
N MET A 426 8.92 -18.69 -0.19
CA MET A 426 8.45 -17.75 0.83
C MET A 426 9.15 -17.97 2.18
N GLN A 427 9.58 -19.20 2.50
CA GLN A 427 10.43 -19.48 3.65
C GLN A 427 11.77 -18.72 3.55
N ASP A 428 12.37 -18.65 2.37
CA ASP A 428 13.60 -17.89 2.12
C ASP A 428 13.33 -16.38 2.13
N ALA A 429 12.18 -15.91 1.62
CA ALA A 429 11.74 -14.52 1.74
C ALA A 429 11.67 -14.05 3.19
N LEU A 430 11.10 -14.87 4.10
CA LEU A 430 11.04 -14.57 5.53
C LEU A 430 12.43 -14.47 6.17
N ILE A 431 13.37 -15.34 5.74
CA ILE A 431 14.76 -15.31 6.23
C ILE A 431 15.45 -14.02 5.78
N LEU A 432 15.29 -13.65 4.51
CA LEU A 432 15.85 -12.43 3.93
C LEU A 432 15.25 -11.17 4.57
N ALA A 433 13.93 -11.13 4.80
CA ALA A 433 13.29 -10.04 5.51
C ALA A 433 13.85 -9.90 6.94
N ARG A 434 13.96 -11.01 7.67
CA ARG A 434 14.57 -10.99 9.01
C ARG A 434 16.02 -10.48 9.00
N ARG A 435 16.81 -10.87 8.00
CA ARG A 435 18.19 -10.39 7.81
C ARG A 435 18.26 -8.89 7.54
N ASN A 436 17.27 -8.34 6.85
CA ASN A 436 17.13 -6.91 6.58
C ASN A 436 16.50 -6.13 7.77
N GLY A 437 16.32 -6.77 8.93
CA GLY A 437 15.89 -6.08 10.16
C GLY A 437 14.39 -5.84 10.28
N PHE A 438 13.58 -6.61 9.54
CA PHE A 438 12.12 -6.58 9.67
C PHE A 438 11.65 -7.36 10.91
N ASP A 439 10.60 -6.83 11.55
CA ASP A 439 10.00 -7.36 12.78
C ASP A 439 8.76 -8.23 12.49
N VAL A 440 8.06 -7.94 11.39
CA VAL A 440 6.89 -8.67 10.91
C VAL A 440 6.88 -8.71 9.38
N PHE A 441 6.34 -9.79 8.82
CA PHE A 441 6.10 -9.94 7.40
C PHE A 441 4.60 -10.08 7.15
N ASN A 442 4.04 -9.16 6.38
CA ASN A 442 2.62 -9.05 6.08
C ASN A 442 2.32 -9.64 4.71
N ALA A 443 1.16 -10.26 4.57
CA ALA A 443 0.63 -10.72 3.28
C ALA A 443 -0.89 -10.56 3.28
N LEU A 444 -1.51 -10.48 2.10
CA LEU A 444 -2.94 -10.63 1.92
C LEU A 444 -3.26 -12.08 1.50
N ASN A 445 -4.49 -12.55 1.66
CA ASN A 445 -4.92 -13.85 1.09
C ASN A 445 -5.25 -13.80 -0.42
N LEU A 446 -4.50 -12.96 -1.15
CA LEU A 446 -4.54 -12.87 -2.61
C LEU A 446 -3.53 -13.82 -3.25
N MET A 447 -3.63 -13.99 -4.57
CA MET A 447 -2.80 -14.93 -5.34
C MET A 447 -2.82 -16.34 -4.71
N ASP A 448 -1.70 -17.04 -4.76
CA ASP A 448 -1.51 -18.37 -4.19
C ASP A 448 -1.06 -18.33 -2.72
N ASN A 449 -1.30 -17.22 -2.00
CA ASN A 449 -0.80 -17.05 -0.63
C ASN A 449 -1.41 -18.06 0.36
N SER A 450 -2.61 -18.54 0.09
CA SER A 450 -3.25 -19.61 0.88
C SER A 450 -2.43 -20.90 0.89
N LEU A 451 -1.61 -21.16 -0.13
CA LEU A 451 -0.80 -22.39 -0.23
C LEU A 451 0.37 -22.43 0.75
N PHE A 452 0.82 -21.29 1.28
CA PHE A 452 1.97 -21.23 2.20
C PHE A 452 1.68 -20.60 3.56
N THR A 453 0.58 -19.85 3.71
CA THR A 453 0.33 -19.07 4.93
C THR A 453 0.27 -19.94 6.19
N GLU A 454 -0.46 -21.05 6.17
CA GLU A 454 -0.55 -21.96 7.32
C GLU A 454 0.80 -22.64 7.63
N ASP A 455 1.42 -23.27 6.63
CA ASP A 455 2.71 -23.98 6.75
C ASP A 455 3.82 -23.06 7.28
N LEU A 456 3.82 -21.80 6.83
CA LEU A 456 4.76 -20.78 7.24
C LEU A 456 4.31 -19.99 8.47
N LYS A 457 3.20 -20.34 9.12
CA LYS A 457 2.72 -19.76 10.39
C LYS A 457 2.33 -18.28 10.30
N PHE A 458 1.75 -17.87 9.19
CA PHE A 458 1.05 -16.60 9.10
C PHE A 458 -0.24 -16.68 9.91
N GLY A 459 -0.42 -15.75 10.85
CA GLY A 459 -1.66 -15.60 11.60
C GLY A 459 -2.62 -14.66 10.87
N PRO A 460 -3.93 -14.91 10.88
CA PRO A 460 -4.89 -13.99 10.29
C PRO A 460 -4.94 -12.68 11.09
N GLY A 461 -4.85 -11.55 10.39
CA GLY A 461 -5.12 -10.22 10.93
C GLY A 461 -6.62 -9.94 11.02
N ASP A 462 -6.99 -8.80 11.58
CA ASP A 462 -8.36 -8.29 11.68
C ASP A 462 -8.74 -7.38 10.50
N GLY A 463 -7.76 -6.79 9.83
CA GLY A 463 -7.95 -5.92 8.68
C GLY A 463 -8.35 -6.65 7.39
N TYR A 464 -9.24 -6.00 6.64
CA TYR A 464 -9.59 -6.36 5.27
C TYR A 464 -9.19 -5.24 4.31
N LEU A 465 -8.90 -5.62 3.07
CA LEU A 465 -8.66 -4.71 1.97
C LEU A 465 -9.66 -5.04 0.85
N HIS A 466 -10.47 -4.05 0.49
CA HIS A 466 -11.48 -4.17 -0.55
C HIS A 466 -10.97 -3.53 -1.83
N PHE A 467 -11.11 -4.23 -2.95
CA PHE A 467 -10.70 -3.77 -4.28
C PHE A 467 -11.89 -3.22 -5.03
N TYR A 468 -11.68 -2.14 -5.77
CA TYR A 468 -12.72 -1.42 -6.51
C TYR A 468 -12.21 -1.01 -7.88
N LEU A 469 -13.15 -0.99 -8.83
CA LEU A 469 -12.92 -0.41 -10.15
C LEU A 469 -13.88 0.76 -10.37
N TYR A 470 -13.33 1.90 -10.77
CA TYR A 470 -14.08 3.08 -11.18
C TYR A 470 -14.40 2.99 -12.68
N ASN A 471 -15.66 3.25 -13.04
CA ASN A 471 -16.18 3.20 -14.39
C ASN A 471 -15.97 1.86 -15.12
N TRP A 472 -15.98 0.76 -14.37
CA TRP A 472 -15.86 -0.59 -14.92
C TRP A 472 -16.75 -1.57 -14.15
N ARG A 473 -17.67 -2.21 -14.86
CA ARG A 473 -18.40 -3.39 -14.39
C ARG A 473 -17.43 -4.56 -14.39
N CYS A 474 -17.43 -5.29 -13.28
CA CYS A 474 -16.62 -6.49 -13.13
C CYS A 474 -17.43 -7.53 -12.36
N ARG A 475 -17.44 -8.76 -12.87
CA ARG A 475 -17.92 -9.92 -12.11
C ARG A 475 -17.12 -10.03 -10.79
N ALA A 476 -17.74 -10.62 -9.77
CA ALA A 476 -17.09 -10.76 -8.47
C ALA A 476 -15.87 -11.70 -8.58
N ILE A 477 -14.75 -11.27 -8.01
CA ILE A 477 -13.47 -11.98 -8.06
C ILE A 477 -13.15 -12.53 -6.66
N GLN A 478 -12.84 -13.82 -6.60
CA GLN A 478 -12.39 -14.47 -5.37
C GLN A 478 -11.01 -13.93 -4.96
N SER A 479 -10.70 -13.89 -3.66
CA SER A 479 -9.41 -13.32 -3.20
C SER A 479 -8.21 -13.99 -3.86
N GLU A 480 -8.22 -15.32 -3.99
CA GLU A 480 -7.17 -16.12 -4.65
C GLU A 480 -7.00 -15.84 -6.16
N LYS A 481 -7.98 -15.17 -6.78
CA LYS A 481 -7.95 -14.72 -8.17
C LYS A 481 -7.53 -13.25 -8.32
N VAL A 482 -7.19 -12.57 -7.22
CA VAL A 482 -6.57 -11.24 -7.25
C VAL A 482 -5.05 -11.41 -7.34
N GLY A 483 -4.45 -10.94 -8.43
CA GLY A 483 -3.01 -10.81 -8.63
C GLY A 483 -2.47 -9.41 -8.38
N LEU A 484 -3.32 -8.40 -8.22
CA LEU A 484 -2.93 -7.02 -7.96
C LEU A 484 -2.56 -6.79 -6.48
N VAL A 485 -1.34 -6.31 -6.24
CA VAL A 485 -0.87 -5.89 -4.91
C VAL A 485 -0.74 -4.37 -4.87
N MET A 486 -1.45 -3.74 -3.94
CA MET A 486 -1.50 -2.29 -3.75
C MET A 486 -0.55 -1.85 -2.63
N LEU A 487 -0.04 -0.63 -2.73
CA LEU A 487 0.98 -0.06 -1.83
C LEU A 487 0.42 0.58 -0.55
#